data_AF-A0A3C0B3S8-F1
#
_entry.id   AF-A0A3C0B3S8-F1
#
_cell.length_a   1.000
_cell.length_b   1.000
_cell.length_c   1.000
_cell.angle_alpha   90.00
_cell.angle_beta   90.00
_cell.angle_gamma   90.00
#
_symmetry.space_group_name_H-M   'P 1'
#
loop_
_entity.id
_entity.type
_entity.pdbx_description
1 polymer ?
#
loop_
_entity_poly.entity_id
_entity_poly.type
_entity_poly.pdbx_seq_one_letter_code
_entity_poly.pdbx_strand_id
1 'polypeptide(L)'
;MKQITSSQNPFIKSLVLLQEKSKARKQSSTFLIEGKREIEIAIKGGYEVEMIMFLHELISETETKKLSKSAELIEISKEVYQKLA
;
A
#
# COMPACT_ATOMS: atom_id res chain seq x y z
N MET A 1 -11.19 -3.85 10.48
CA MET A 1 -10.19 -3.45 9.47
C MET A 1 -9.32 -2.36 10.09
N LYS A 2 -8.03 -2.30 9.77
CA LYS A 2 -7.11 -1.30 10.34
C LYS A 2 -7.25 0.02 9.58
N GLN A 3 -7.14 1.16 10.29
CA GLN A 3 -7.16 2.49 9.70
C GLN A 3 -5.94 3.30 10.16
N ILE A 4 -5.33 4.06 9.25
CA ILE A 4 -4.20 4.95 9.55
C ILE A 4 -4.50 6.33 8.98
N THR A 5 -4.79 7.28 9.88
CA THR A 5 -5.13 8.65 9.49
C THR A 5 -3.97 9.64 9.63
N SER A 6 -2.97 9.32 10.46
CA SER A 6 -1.84 10.21 10.72
C SER A 6 -0.66 9.93 9.79
N SER A 7 -0.23 10.96 9.06
CA SER A 7 0.99 10.95 8.25
C SER A 7 2.27 10.78 9.09
N GLN A 8 2.20 11.05 10.40
CA GLN A 8 3.31 10.90 11.35
C GLN A 8 3.43 9.50 11.94
N ASN A 9 2.49 8.60 11.63
CA ASN A 9 2.50 7.22 12.09
C ASN A 9 3.86 6.55 11.75
N PRO A 10 4.53 5.87 12.69
CA PRO A 10 5.83 5.23 12.47
C PRO A 10 5.85 4.26 11.28
N PHE A 11 4.74 3.55 11.04
CA PHE A 11 4.60 2.66 9.90
C PHE A 11 4.64 3.44 8.59
N ILE A 12 3.89 4.54 8.46
CA ILE A 12 3.93 5.40 7.26
C ILE A 12 5.33 5.97 7.03
N LYS A 13 6.05 6.36 8.10
CA LYS A 13 7.45 6.78 7.99
C LYS A 13 8.35 5.68 7.45
N SER A 14 8.16 4.42 7.89
CA SER A 14 8.92 3.29 7.37
C SER A 14 8.63 3.02 5.89
N LEU A 15 7.39 3.21 5.44
CA LEU A 15 7.00 3.06 4.04
C LEU A 15 7.64 4.13 3.14
N VAL A 16 7.72 5.38 3.60
CA VAL A 16 8.47 6.44 2.89
C VAL A 16 9.95 6.05 2.73
N LEU A 17 10.58 5.55 3.79
CA LEU A 17 11.96 5.04 3.70
C LEU A 17 12.10 3.86 2.74
N LEU A 18 11.08 2.99 2.65
CA LEU A 18 11.03 1.86 1.73
C LEU A 18 10.98 2.33 0.26
N GLN A 19 10.26 3.41 -0.03
CA GLN A 19 10.23 4.04 -1.36
C GLN A 19 11.60 4.66 -1.71
N GLU A 20 12.20 5.41 -0.80
CA GLU A 20 13.40 6.19 -1.09
C GLU A 20 14.70 5.37 -1.07
N LYS A 21 14.81 4.34 -0.21
CA LYS A 21 16.09 3.71 0.09
C LYS A 21 16.15 2.27 -0.43
N SER A 22 17.08 2.02 -1.36
CA SER A 22 17.37 0.66 -1.85
C SER A 22 17.72 -0.32 -0.71
N LYS A 23 18.44 0.15 0.33
CA LYS A 23 18.77 -0.67 1.51
C LYS A 23 17.52 -1.19 2.23
N ALA A 24 16.49 -0.34 2.38
CA ALA A 24 15.24 -0.72 3.04
C ALA A 24 14.50 -1.81 2.25
N ARG A 25 14.44 -1.68 0.91
CA ARG A 25 13.84 -2.71 0.03
C ARG A 25 14.59 -4.02 0.09
N LYS A 26 15.92 -3.99 0.07
CA LYS A 26 16.74 -5.21 0.18
C LYS A 26 16.56 -5.91 1.53
N GLN A 27 16.42 -5.16 2.61
CA GLN A 27 16.27 -5.72 3.95
C GLN A 27 14.88 -6.33 4.19
N SER A 28 13.83 -5.65 3.72
CA SER A 28 12.45 -6.10 3.86
C SER A 28 12.03 -7.10 2.78
N SER A 29 12.72 -7.13 1.64
CA SER A 29 12.30 -7.82 0.42
C SER A 29 10.93 -7.37 -0.10
N THR A 30 10.51 -6.15 0.25
CA THR A 30 9.24 -5.56 -0.19
C THR A 30 9.45 -4.18 -0.83
N PHE A 31 8.43 -3.69 -1.51
CA PHE A 31 8.39 -2.37 -2.11
C PHE A 31 6.94 -1.91 -2.24
N LEU A 32 6.73 -0.60 -2.46
CA LEU A 32 5.41 -0.04 -2.69
C LEU A 32 5.13 0.04 -4.20
N ILE A 33 3.88 -0.22 -4.55
CA ILE A 33 3.31 0.01 -5.88
C ILE A 33 2.10 0.91 -5.68
N GLU A 34 2.07 2.02 -6.40
CA GLU A 34 0.88 2.87 -6.47
C GLU A 34 0.17 2.65 -7.81
N GLY A 35 -1.16 2.68 -7.77
CA GLY A 35 -1.99 2.58 -8.96
C GLY A 35 -2.64 1.20 -9.10
N LYS A 36 -3.96 1.21 -9.34
CA LYS A 36 -4.74 -0.03 -9.51
C LYS A 36 -4.19 -0.89 -10.66
N ARG A 37 -3.82 -0.25 -11.77
CA ARG A 37 -3.32 -0.94 -12.97
C ARG A 37 -1.98 -1.63 -12.69
N GLU A 38 -1.08 -0.94 -11.99
CA GLU A 38 0.25 -1.42 -11.65
C GLU A 38 0.15 -2.61 -10.66
N ILE A 39 -0.76 -2.52 -9.69
CA ILE A 39 -1.09 -3.63 -8.78
C ILE A 39 -1.60 -4.84 -9.57
N GLU A 40 -2.54 -4.65 -10.50
CA GLU A 40 -3.06 -5.73 -11.35
C GLU A 40 -1.96 -6.38 -12.21
N ILE A 41 -1.04 -5.58 -12.74
CA ILE A 41 0.11 -6.08 -13.52
C ILE A 41 1.07 -6.87 -12.63
N ALA A 42 1.37 -6.39 -11.42
CA ALA A 42 2.25 -7.08 -10.48
C ALA A 42 1.67 -8.45 -10.08
N ILE A 43 0.36 -8.50 -9.77
CA ILE A 43 -0.33 -9.76 -9.46
C ILE A 43 -0.27 -10.73 -10.65
N LYS A 44 -0.53 -10.24 -11.88
CA LYS A 44 -0.40 -11.07 -13.10
C LYS A 44 1.03 -11.55 -13.34
N GLY A 45 2.02 -10.76 -12.92
CA GLY A 45 3.44 -11.12 -12.96
C GLY A 45 3.87 -12.12 -11.88
N GLY A 46 2.97 -12.57 -11.01
CA GLY A 46 3.27 -13.54 -9.96
C GLY A 46 3.81 -12.93 -8.66
N TYR A 47 3.72 -11.62 -8.48
CA TYR A 47 4.04 -10.99 -7.20
C TYR A 47 2.94 -11.27 -6.17
N GLU A 48 3.34 -11.57 -4.94
CA GLU A 48 2.44 -11.68 -3.80
C GLU A 48 2.20 -10.29 -3.20
N VAL A 49 0.93 -9.94 -3.02
CA VAL A 49 0.53 -8.67 -2.40
C VAL A 49 0.26 -8.90 -0.92
N GLU A 50 1.18 -8.44 -0.07
CA GLU A 50 1.04 -8.55 1.38
C GLU A 50 -0.03 -7.61 1.95
N MET A 51 -0.09 -6.39 1.42
CA MET A 51 -0.94 -5.32 1.95
C MET A 51 -1.42 -4.39 0.84
N ILE A 52 -2.69 -3.97 0.94
CA ILE A 52 -3.24 -2.90 0.11
C ILE A 52 -3.74 -1.77 1.02
N MET A 53 -3.14 -0.60 0.86
CA MET A 53 -3.62 0.64 1.47
C MET A 53 -4.55 1.34 0.50
N PHE A 54 -5.73 1.78 0.96
CA PHE A 54 -6.69 2.45 0.10
C PHE A 54 -7.37 3.64 0.77
N LEU A 55 -7.76 4.61 -0.05
CA LEU A 55 -8.54 5.77 0.34
C LEU A 55 -9.99 5.56 -0.11
N HIS A 56 -10.94 5.59 0.83
CA HIS A 56 -12.36 5.29 0.53
C HIS A 56 -12.97 6.26 -0.50
N GLU A 57 -12.44 7.47 -0.62
CA GLU A 57 -12.86 8.48 -1.62
C GLU A 57 -12.56 8.04 -3.05
N LEU A 58 -11.59 7.13 -3.24
CA LEU A 58 -11.12 6.68 -4.56
C LEU A 58 -11.57 5.26 -4.90
N ILE A 59 -11.67 4.37 -3.91
CA ILE A 59 -12.05 2.97 -4.11
C ILE A 59 -12.69 2.41 -2.85
N SER A 60 -13.75 1.61 -3.02
CA SER A 60 -14.43 0.97 -1.90
C SER A 60 -13.65 -0.24 -1.36
N GLU A 61 -13.82 -0.58 -0.07
CA GLU A 61 -13.24 -1.80 0.52
C GLU A 61 -13.58 -3.05 -0.30
N THR A 62 -14.83 -3.14 -0.79
CA THR A 62 -15.30 -4.28 -1.58
C THR A 62 -14.55 -4.41 -2.90
N GLU A 63 -14.24 -3.30 -3.55
CA GLU A 63 -13.41 -3.30 -4.76
C GLU A 63 -11.95 -3.60 -4.47
N THR A 64 -11.41 -3.07 -3.36
CA THR A 64 -10.05 -3.38 -2.93
C THR A 64 -9.87 -4.88 -2.63
N LYS A 65 -10.85 -5.52 -1.97
CA LYS A 65 -10.86 -6.98 -1.74
C LYS A 65 -10.84 -7.81 -3.03
N LYS A 66 -11.33 -7.26 -4.14
CA LYS A 66 -11.29 -7.95 -5.44
C LYS A 66 -9.89 -7.96 -6.05
N LEU A 67 -9.01 -7.02 -5.68
CA LEU A 67 -7.63 -6.97 -6.17
C LEU A 67 -6.80 -8.11 -5.58
N SER A 68 -6.89 -8.34 -4.27
CA SER A 68 -6.24 -9.47 -3.60
C SER A 68 -7.11 -9.99 -2.47
N LYS A 69 -7.34 -11.31 -2.44
CA LYS A 69 -8.13 -11.97 -1.40
C LYS A 69 -7.35 -12.20 -0.10
N SER A 70 -6.02 -12.24 -0.19
CA SER A 70 -5.12 -12.56 0.94
C SER A 70 -4.42 -11.34 1.53
N ALA A 71 -4.39 -10.21 0.82
CA ALA A 71 -3.71 -9.00 1.28
C ALA A 71 -4.40 -8.41 2.52
N GLU A 72 -3.59 -7.91 3.47
CA GLU A 72 -4.09 -7.06 4.55
C GLU A 72 -4.62 -5.76 3.97
N LEU A 73 -5.85 -5.38 4.35
CA LEU A 73 -6.44 -4.12 3.93
C LEU A 73 -6.31 -3.06 5.02
N ILE A 74 -5.74 -1.92 4.65
CA ILE A 74 -5.61 -0.74 5.52
C ILE A 74 -6.28 0.45 4.86
N GLU A 75 -7.20 1.08 5.59
CA GLU A 75 -7.79 2.35 5.15
C GLU A 75 -6.84 3.48 5.53
N ILE A 76 -6.60 4.40 4.63
CA ILE A 76 -5.73 5.54 4.87
C ILE A 76 -6.46 6.85 4.61
N SER A 77 -6.07 7.89 5.37
CA SER A 77 -6.57 9.24 5.10
C SER A 77 -5.96 9.80 3.80
N LYS A 78 -6.59 10.84 3.27
CA LYS A 78 -6.06 11.61 2.13
C LYS A 78 -4.66 12.16 2.39
N GLU A 79 -4.38 12.60 3.62
CA GLU A 79 -3.05 13.10 4.00
C GLU A 79 -1.98 11.99 3.93
N VAL A 80 -2.32 10.78 4.40
CA VAL A 80 -1.41 9.62 4.30
C VAL A 80 -1.21 9.20 2.85
N TYR A 81 -2.29 9.18 2.05
CA TYR A 81 -2.21 8.89 0.61
C TYR A 81 -1.28 9.86 -0.10
N GLN A 82 -1.47 11.17 0.09
CA GLN A 82 -0.64 12.22 -0.50
C GLN A 82 0.83 12.20 -0.06
N LYS A 83 1.12 11.63 1.11
CA LYS A 83 2.49 11.50 1.59
C LYS A 83 3.23 10.33 0.95
N LEU A 84 2.50 9.30 0.52
CA LEU A 84 3.06 8.10 -0.09
C LEU A 84 3.04 8.15 -1.62
N ALA A 85 2.19 8.98 -2.22
CA ALA A 85 2.12 9.22 -3.66
C ALA A 85 3.22 10.20 -4.14
#